data_AF-A0A960W9M3-F1
#
_entry.id   AF-A0A960W9M3-F1
#
_cell.length_a   1.000
_cell.length_b   1.000
_cell.length_c   1.000
_cell.angle_alpha   90.00
_cell.angle_beta   90.00
_cell.angle_gamma   90.00
#
_symmetry.space_group_name_H-M   'P 1'
#
loop_
_entity.id
_entity.type
_entity.pdbx_description
1 polymer ?
#
loop_
_entity_poly.entity_id
_entity_poly.type
_entity_poly.pdbx_seq_one_letter_code
_entity_poly.pdbx_strand_id
1 'polypeptide(L)'
;MKLHNTFLLKSLCIIYCMMAGITANEAHSYVAKDVHKWDDIQSLLKGDYKYDKTDVLVNTVYRLTRFYSSANKHRGIFGTGWTANVEASYYITDCGITVLRTANTEYSLYPLAEYDVSTDDEIRKGWFSVCVEGIIYTFDSIRRLIRIKEISSDTFVDIAYDALARIETLSDKYERAITFFYNSERMIGHICDPYGRTVSYTYDKAGNLVCIRGAEIDTEIYVYDAQNRLISIGSKYESFLTNIGYSESGKLAFIKNDGGSETFDYRKITEGELKVVRHEPKGVRKEIFYRAADAAFYVEVCGEIRKNTARKRQRTLNSSTSISAQVDVEYDDCKNLIKQTDDLGRCTFVKYDFWNNPIEIQKPNGNTIYFFYDADKRLVRIEDVNDHTAVQ
;
A
#
# COMPACT_ATOMS: atom_id res chain seq x y z
N MET A 1 -8.57 -5.95 -27.74
CA MET A 1 -9.34 -4.72 -27.40
C MET A 1 -9.98 -4.95 -26.04
N LYS A 2 -9.77 -4.04 -25.07
CA LYS A 2 -9.96 -4.16 -23.60
C LYS A 2 -8.80 -4.80 -22.82
N LEU A 3 -7.68 -4.09 -22.79
CA LEU A 3 -6.87 -3.93 -21.58
C LEU A 3 -7.23 -2.54 -21.04
N HIS A 4 -7.98 -2.48 -19.95
CA HIS A 4 -8.37 -1.24 -19.30
C HIS A 4 -7.66 -1.16 -17.95
N ASN A 5 -6.70 -0.23 -17.89
CA ASN A 5 -6.39 0.65 -16.76
C ASN A 5 -6.49 0.07 -15.34
N THR A 6 -5.41 -0.58 -14.90
CA THR A 6 -5.14 -0.85 -13.48
C THR A 6 -4.78 0.43 -12.69
N PHE A 7 -4.54 1.56 -13.36
CA PHE A 7 -4.30 2.86 -12.71
C PHE A 7 -5.58 3.67 -12.43
N LEU A 8 -6.72 3.35 -13.05
CA LEU A 8 -8.00 4.03 -12.78
C LEU A 8 -8.72 3.49 -11.53
N LEU A 9 -8.38 2.30 -11.05
CA LEU A 9 -9.04 1.68 -9.90
C LEU A 9 -8.66 2.28 -8.54
N LYS A 10 -7.53 2.99 -8.43
CA LYS A 10 -7.19 3.73 -7.20
C LYS A 10 -7.95 5.06 -7.10
N SER A 11 -8.22 5.72 -8.23
CA SER A 11 -8.96 6.99 -8.27
C SER A 11 -10.49 6.80 -8.25
N LEU A 12 -11.00 5.66 -8.74
CA LEU A 12 -12.45 5.35 -8.72
C LEU A 12 -13.01 5.03 -7.33
N CYS A 13 -12.17 4.63 -6.37
CA CYS A 13 -12.61 4.41 -4.99
C CYS A 13 -12.87 5.73 -4.24
N ILE A 14 -12.19 6.81 -4.65
CA ILE A 14 -12.33 8.16 -4.06
C ILE A 14 -13.53 8.90 -4.69
N ILE A 15 -13.83 8.65 -5.97
CA ILE A 15 -14.94 9.30 -6.67
C ILE A 15 -16.32 8.77 -6.22
N TYR A 16 -16.43 7.51 -5.79
CA TYR A 16 -17.71 6.96 -5.31
C TYR A 16 -18.18 7.57 -3.98
N CYS A 17 -17.29 8.19 -3.20
CA CYS A 17 -17.67 8.92 -1.98
C CYS A 17 -18.12 10.37 -2.23
N MET A 18 -17.71 11.00 -3.35
CA MET A 18 -18.03 12.41 -3.60
C MET A 18 -19.31 12.65 -4.41
N MET A 19 -19.81 11.65 -5.16
CA MET A 19 -21.00 11.84 -6.01
C MET A 19 -22.35 11.52 -5.35
N ALA A 20 -22.39 11.15 -4.06
CA ALA A 20 -23.62 10.70 -3.41
C ALA A 20 -24.42 11.79 -2.65
N GLY A 21 -23.95 13.04 -2.56
CA GLY A 21 -24.75 14.12 -1.96
C GLY A 21 -25.30 13.80 -0.57
N ILE A 22 -24.53 13.08 0.26
CA ILE A 22 -24.97 12.65 1.58
C ILE A 22 -24.78 13.82 2.54
N THR A 23 -25.89 14.42 2.95
CA THR A 23 -25.94 15.39 4.04
C THR A 23 -25.34 14.80 5.31
N ALA A 24 -24.63 15.63 6.08
CA ALA A 24 -23.75 15.30 7.20
C ALA A 24 -24.37 14.62 8.45
N ASN A 25 -25.42 13.80 8.33
CA ASN A 25 -26.08 13.18 9.48
C ASN A 25 -26.13 11.65 9.50
N GLU A 26 -25.53 10.95 8.54
CA GLU A 26 -25.50 9.48 8.54
C GLU A 26 -24.22 8.93 7.86
N ALA A 27 -23.06 9.08 8.50
CA ALA A 27 -21.86 8.34 8.12
C ALA A 27 -21.88 6.97 8.82
N HIS A 28 -22.63 6.05 8.22
CA HIS A 28 -22.73 4.65 8.60
C HIS A 28 -21.35 3.97 8.60
N SER A 29 -21.20 2.95 9.44
CA SER A 29 -20.00 2.12 9.59
C SER A 29 -19.43 1.61 8.27
N TYR A 30 -18.29 2.15 7.83
CA TYR A 30 -17.53 1.57 6.73
C TYR A 30 -16.30 0.87 7.29
N VAL A 31 -16.42 -0.42 7.60
CA VAL A 31 -15.25 -1.32 7.65
C VAL A 31 -14.70 -1.34 6.22
N ALA A 32 -13.51 -0.78 6.01
CA ALA A 32 -12.91 -0.83 4.68
C ALA A 32 -12.69 -2.30 4.28
N LYS A 33 -12.95 -2.58 3.00
CA LYS A 33 -12.70 -3.86 2.35
C LYS A 33 -11.28 -4.35 2.66
N ASP A 34 -11.13 -5.63 2.96
CA ASP A 34 -9.83 -6.29 3.05
C ASP A 34 -9.00 -6.01 1.79
N VAL A 35 -7.86 -5.34 1.94
CA VAL A 35 -6.94 -5.15 0.81
C VAL A 35 -5.70 -6.00 1.04
N HIS A 36 -5.77 -7.14 0.39
CA HIS A 36 -4.65 -8.00 0.16
C HIS A 36 -3.69 -7.34 -0.84
N LYS A 37 -2.53 -6.88 -0.35
CA LYS A 37 -1.57 -6.06 -1.11
C LYS A 37 -0.27 -6.82 -1.40
N TRP A 38 -0.38 -7.99 -2.03
CA TRP A 38 0.80 -8.70 -2.53
C TRP A 38 1.10 -8.39 -4.00
N ASP A 39 0.29 -7.57 -4.68
CA ASP A 39 0.50 -7.25 -6.11
C ASP A 39 1.52 -6.12 -6.34
N ASP A 40 2.01 -5.47 -5.28
CA ASP A 40 3.12 -4.53 -5.44
C ASP A 40 4.43 -5.29 -5.69
N ILE A 41 5.17 -4.85 -6.72
CA ILE A 41 6.33 -5.56 -7.24
C ILE A 41 7.43 -5.71 -6.17
N GLN A 42 7.57 -4.72 -5.28
CA GLN A 42 8.59 -4.77 -4.22
C GLN A 42 8.30 -5.88 -3.20
N SER A 43 7.05 -6.04 -2.80
CA SER A 43 6.61 -7.14 -1.93
C SER A 43 6.77 -8.49 -2.64
N LEU A 44 6.38 -8.58 -3.91
CA LEU A 44 6.57 -9.80 -4.71
C LEU A 44 8.03 -10.22 -4.72
N LEU A 45 8.96 -9.33 -5.07
CA LEU A 45 10.40 -9.65 -5.17
C LEU A 45 11.00 -10.11 -3.84
N LYS A 46 10.53 -9.53 -2.72
CA LYS A 46 10.97 -9.90 -1.37
C LYS A 46 10.31 -11.18 -0.87
N GLY A 47 9.23 -11.63 -1.50
CA GLY A 47 8.37 -12.69 -1.00
C GLY A 47 7.63 -12.28 0.27
N ASP A 48 7.28 -11.00 0.37
CA ASP A 48 6.55 -10.43 1.49
C ASP A 48 5.05 -10.52 1.25
N TYR A 49 4.34 -11.23 2.12
CA TYR A 49 2.89 -11.16 2.21
C TYR A 49 2.46 -9.90 2.98
N LYS A 50 1.65 -9.06 2.33
CA LYS A 50 1.04 -7.89 2.95
C LYS A 50 -0.48 -7.96 2.95
N TYR A 51 -1.06 -7.45 4.02
CA TYR A 51 -2.50 -7.38 4.24
C TYR A 51 -2.81 -6.12 5.04
N ASP A 52 -3.87 -5.39 4.71
CA ASP A 52 -4.33 -4.29 5.54
C ASP A 52 -5.83 -4.33 5.80
N LYS A 53 -6.20 -3.75 6.94
CA LYS A 53 -7.56 -3.73 7.45
C LYS A 53 -7.81 -2.43 8.18
N THR A 54 -8.92 -1.77 7.86
CA THR A 54 -9.35 -0.58 8.59
C THR A 54 -10.41 -0.97 9.60
N ASP A 55 -10.08 -0.81 10.88
CA ASP A 55 -10.96 -1.15 12.00
C ASP A 55 -11.93 0.00 12.31
N VAL A 56 -11.48 1.25 12.13
CA VAL A 56 -12.31 2.46 12.29
C VAL A 56 -12.02 3.43 11.14
N LEU A 57 -13.06 3.92 10.47
CA LEU A 57 -12.94 4.86 9.36
C LEU A 57 -13.91 6.03 9.55
N VAL A 58 -13.38 7.23 9.76
CA VAL A 58 -14.17 8.47 9.76
C VAL A 58 -13.89 9.29 8.50
N ASN A 59 -12.61 9.44 8.15
CA ASN A 59 -12.18 10.08 6.90
C ASN A 59 -10.76 9.62 6.50
N THR A 60 -10.08 10.35 5.60
CA THR A 60 -8.77 9.99 5.04
C THR A 60 -7.67 9.86 6.10
N VAL A 61 -7.63 10.74 7.11
CA VAL A 61 -6.60 10.72 8.17
C VAL A 61 -7.13 10.25 9.51
N TYR A 62 -8.39 10.58 9.83
CA TYR A 62 -9.05 10.12 11.05
C TYR A 62 -9.61 8.70 10.84
N ARG A 63 -8.70 7.73 10.89
CA ARG A 63 -8.96 6.30 10.74
C ARG A 63 -7.93 5.50 11.53
N LEU A 64 -8.26 4.26 11.82
CA LEU A 64 -7.32 3.27 12.34
C LEU A 64 -7.26 2.09 11.37
N THR A 65 -6.15 2.04 10.64
CA THR A 65 -5.82 0.99 9.68
C THR A 65 -4.59 0.24 10.17
N ARG A 66 -4.69 -1.08 10.21
CA ARG A 66 -3.60 -2.00 10.51
C ARG A 66 -3.00 -2.52 9.22
N PHE A 67 -1.69 -2.67 9.18
CA PHE A 67 -0.92 -3.21 8.07
C PHE A 67 -0.09 -4.38 8.58
N TYR A 68 -0.23 -5.53 7.94
CA TYR A 68 0.60 -6.69 8.15
C TYR A 68 1.66 -6.78 7.06
N SER A 69 2.86 -7.19 7.45
CA SER A 69 3.93 -7.61 6.55
C SER A 69 4.65 -8.82 7.16
N SER A 70 4.72 -9.91 6.42
CA SER A 70 5.46 -11.11 6.82
C SER A 70 6.98 -10.89 6.94
N ALA A 71 7.50 -9.90 6.20
CA ALA A 71 8.89 -9.46 6.25
C ALA A 71 9.16 -8.55 7.47
N ASN A 72 8.12 -7.90 8.02
CA ASN A 72 8.26 -7.06 9.19
C ASN A 72 8.46 -7.91 10.46
N LYS A 73 9.61 -7.75 11.11
CA LYS A 73 9.93 -8.41 12.39
C LYS A 73 9.77 -7.49 13.60
N HIS A 74 9.42 -6.23 13.37
CA HIS A 74 9.11 -5.30 14.44
C HIS A 74 7.72 -5.58 15.01
N ARG A 75 7.55 -5.22 16.29
CA ARG A 75 6.30 -5.29 17.01
C ARG A 75 5.68 -3.90 17.05
N GLY A 76 4.64 -3.66 16.25
CA GLY A 76 3.83 -2.45 16.34
C GLY A 76 2.74 -2.58 17.41
N ILE A 77 1.83 -1.61 17.45
CA ILE A 77 0.77 -1.54 18.48
C ILE A 77 -0.19 -2.75 18.46
N PHE A 78 -0.24 -3.49 17.35
CA PHE A 78 -1.04 -4.71 17.18
C PHE A 78 -0.24 -6.02 17.21
N GLY A 79 1.03 -5.97 17.60
CA GLY A 79 1.88 -7.16 17.71
C GLY A 79 2.88 -7.30 16.57
N THR A 80 3.59 -8.43 16.56
CA THR A 80 4.68 -8.70 15.62
C THR A 80 4.18 -8.78 14.18
N GLY A 81 4.87 -8.10 13.26
CA GLY A 81 4.49 -8.06 11.85
C GLY A 81 3.35 -7.09 11.53
N TRP A 82 2.72 -6.51 12.55
CA TRP A 82 1.68 -5.50 12.42
C TRP A 82 2.20 -4.10 12.71
N THR A 83 1.74 -3.14 11.93
CA THR A 83 1.85 -1.70 12.16
C THR A 83 0.48 -1.05 11.96
N ALA A 84 0.33 0.22 12.34
CA ALA A 84 -0.87 1.00 12.12
C ALA A 84 -0.55 2.37 11.51
N ASN A 85 -1.52 3.00 10.81
CA ASN A 85 -1.33 4.31 10.15
C ASN A 85 -0.94 5.45 11.12
N VAL A 86 -1.10 5.23 12.42
CA VAL A 86 -0.73 6.13 13.51
C VAL A 86 0.65 5.83 14.09
N GLU A 87 1.40 4.92 13.47
CA GLU A 87 2.80 4.65 13.75
C GLU A 87 3.64 5.24 12.62
N ALA A 88 4.36 6.32 12.96
CA ALA A 88 5.42 6.85 12.12
C ALA A 88 6.60 7.24 13.00
N SER A 89 7.79 7.18 12.41
CA SER A 89 9.03 7.62 13.05
C SER A 89 9.93 8.26 12.01
N TYR A 90 10.86 9.08 12.45
CA TYR A 90 11.88 9.62 11.57
C TYR A 90 13.26 9.51 12.20
N TYR A 91 14.27 9.43 11.34
CA TYR A 91 15.67 9.57 11.74
C TYR A 91 16.43 10.33 10.65
N ILE A 92 17.55 10.93 11.03
CA ILE A 92 18.43 11.64 10.11
C ILE A 92 19.68 10.78 9.96
N THR A 93 20.06 10.48 8.72
CA THR A 93 21.27 9.71 8.43
C THR A 93 22.53 10.54 8.68
N ASP A 94 23.70 9.89 8.72
CA ASP A 94 24.98 10.58 8.88
C ASP A 94 25.27 11.59 7.76
N CYS A 95 24.65 11.41 6.58
CA CYS A 95 24.74 12.34 5.46
C CYS A 95 23.62 13.42 5.45
N GLY A 96 22.83 13.52 6.52
CA GLY A 96 21.81 14.56 6.68
C GLY A 96 20.50 14.29 5.93
N ILE A 97 20.26 13.06 5.46
CA ILE A 97 18.99 12.67 4.82
C ILE A 97 17.99 12.33 5.91
N THR A 98 16.83 12.99 5.90
CA THR A 98 15.73 12.60 6.77
C THR A 98 15.03 11.40 6.19
N VAL A 99 14.89 10.33 6.96
CA VAL A 99 14.11 9.15 6.58
C VAL A 99 12.85 9.13 7.42
N LEU A 100 11.69 9.21 6.78
CA LEU A 100 10.38 9.01 7.40
C LEU A 100 9.96 7.55 7.18
N ARG A 101 9.75 6.82 8.26
CA ARG A 101 9.20 5.47 8.25
C ARG A 101 7.75 5.53 8.71
N THR A 102 6.83 5.29 7.79
CA THR A 102 5.41 5.13 8.10
C THR A 102 5.09 3.65 8.34
N ALA A 103 3.82 3.35 8.62
CA ALA A 103 3.35 2.00 8.86
C ALA A 103 3.68 1.01 7.72
N ASN A 104 3.68 1.47 6.48
CA ASN A 104 3.74 0.60 5.29
C ASN A 104 4.84 0.99 4.27
N THR A 105 5.44 2.16 4.43
CA THR A 105 6.39 2.74 3.47
C THR A 105 7.52 3.46 4.20
N GLU A 106 8.68 3.56 3.55
CA GLU A 106 9.80 4.38 4.00
C GLU A 106 10.12 5.40 2.93
N TYR A 107 10.23 6.67 3.33
CA TYR A 107 10.51 7.81 2.47
C TYR A 107 11.88 8.37 2.84
N SER A 108 12.81 8.39 1.87
CA SER A 108 14.07 9.11 2.00
C SER A 108 13.90 10.53 1.48
N LEU A 109 14.13 11.52 2.34
CA LEU A 109 13.92 12.93 2.09
C LEU A 109 15.28 13.61 2.01
N TYR A 110 15.68 13.91 0.77
CA TYR A 110 16.95 14.55 0.50
C TYR A 110 16.89 16.03 0.90
N PRO A 111 17.97 16.58 1.48
CA PRO A 111 18.06 17.99 1.77
C PRO A 111 18.17 18.79 0.47
N LEU A 112 17.02 19.10 -0.14
CA LEU A 112 16.83 20.23 -1.02
C LEU A 112 15.84 21.18 -0.33
N ALA A 113 16.39 22.02 0.53
CA ALA A 113 15.86 23.24 1.17
C ALA A 113 14.46 23.26 1.83
N GLU A 114 13.48 22.40 1.53
CA GLU A 114 12.11 22.63 2.02
C GLU A 114 11.24 21.36 2.02
N TYR A 115 11.43 20.50 3.03
CA TYR A 115 10.41 19.53 3.48
C TYR A 115 10.09 19.69 4.97
N ASP A 116 10.79 20.61 5.63
CA ASP A 116 10.45 21.08 6.96
C ASP A 116 9.29 22.08 6.81
N VAL A 117 8.07 21.60 7.05
CA VAL A 117 6.87 22.46 7.06
C VAL A 117 6.63 23.07 8.44
N SER A 118 7.62 23.04 9.33
CA SER A 118 7.47 23.55 10.68
C SER A 118 7.19 25.05 10.66
N THR A 119 6.10 25.44 11.32
CA THR A 119 5.79 26.86 11.54
C THR A 119 6.63 27.42 12.68
N ASP A 120 6.70 28.75 12.79
CA ASP A 120 7.42 29.44 13.89
C ASP A 120 6.95 28.98 15.29
N ASP A 121 5.67 28.61 15.44
CA ASP A 121 5.15 28.03 16.69
C ASP A 121 5.64 26.59 16.95
N GLU A 122 5.72 25.77 15.89
CA GLU A 122 6.26 24.41 15.99
C GLU A 122 7.75 24.43 16.36
N ILE A 123 8.53 25.30 15.73
CA ILE A 123 9.96 25.48 16.02
C ILE A 123 10.15 25.90 17.48
N ARG A 124 9.36 26.87 17.98
CA ARG A 124 9.42 27.30 19.38
C ARG A 124 9.09 26.17 20.37
N LYS A 125 8.19 25.25 19.98
CA LYS A 125 7.81 24.07 20.76
C LYS A 125 8.77 22.89 20.59
N GLY A 126 9.77 23.03 19.71
CA GLY A 126 10.73 21.97 19.37
C GLY A 126 10.08 20.81 18.61
N TRP A 127 8.97 21.07 17.90
CA TRP A 127 8.30 20.10 17.06
C TRP A 127 8.97 20.03 15.69
N PHE A 128 8.79 18.89 15.01
CA PHE A 128 9.31 18.64 13.68
C PHE A 128 8.21 18.11 12.78
N SER A 129 8.02 18.71 11.60
CA SER A 129 6.98 18.28 10.66
C SER A 129 7.56 17.90 9.31
N VAL A 130 7.01 16.82 8.73
CA VAL A 130 7.40 16.29 7.41
C VAL A 130 6.17 16.05 6.56
N CYS A 131 6.21 16.49 5.30
CA CYS A 131 5.15 16.23 4.33
C CYS A 131 5.56 15.17 3.30
N VAL A 132 4.77 14.10 3.15
CA VAL A 132 4.90 13.12 2.06
C VAL A 132 3.53 12.79 1.50
N GLU A 133 3.41 12.69 0.18
CA GLU A 133 2.15 12.34 -0.50
C GLU A 133 0.93 13.22 -0.08
N GLY A 134 1.18 14.48 0.27
CA GLY A 134 0.13 15.40 0.73
C GLY A 134 -0.35 15.15 2.16
N ILE A 135 0.36 14.36 2.95
CA ILE A 135 0.12 14.15 4.38
C ILE A 135 1.30 14.71 5.18
N ILE A 136 0.99 15.57 6.14
CA ILE A 136 1.93 16.14 7.09
C ILE A 136 1.92 15.29 8.37
N TYR A 137 3.10 14.84 8.77
CA TYR A 137 3.37 14.15 10.02
C TYR A 137 4.12 15.10 10.95
N THR A 138 3.54 15.43 12.09
CA THR A 138 4.16 16.30 13.09
C THR A 138 4.59 15.49 14.30
N PHE A 139 5.83 15.70 14.73
CA PHE A 139 6.46 15.02 15.84
C PHE A 139 6.75 16.00 16.98
N ASP A 140 6.61 15.54 18.23
CA ASP A 140 7.01 16.32 19.40
C ASP A 140 8.54 16.37 19.56
N SER A 141 9.00 17.14 20.56
CA SER A 141 10.43 17.34 20.86
C SER A 141 11.17 16.08 21.31
N ILE A 142 10.44 14.99 21.62
CA ILE A 142 11.01 13.67 21.91
C ILE A 142 10.74 12.66 20.78
N ARG A 143 10.42 13.16 19.57
CA ARG A 143 10.24 12.41 18.32
C ARG A 143 9.05 11.45 18.29
N ARG A 144 8.00 11.68 19.09
CA ARG A 144 6.74 10.94 19.00
C ARG A 144 5.81 11.62 18.02
N LEU A 145 5.08 10.85 17.21
CA LEU A 145 4.10 11.36 16.26
C LEU A 145 2.89 11.92 17.02
N ILE A 146 2.63 13.22 16.93
CA ILE A 146 1.53 13.88 17.66
C ILE A 146 0.38 14.33 16.75
N ARG A 147 0.62 14.44 15.44
CA ARG A 147 -0.43 14.83 14.49
C ARG A 147 -0.17 14.27 13.10
N ILE A 148 -1.25 13.87 12.43
CA ILE A 148 -1.28 13.55 11.01
C ILE A 148 -2.33 14.47 10.37
N LYS A 149 -1.93 15.30 9.40
CA LYS A 149 -2.79 16.29 8.74
C LYS A 149 -2.76 16.12 7.23
N GLU A 150 -3.90 16.24 6.58
CA GLU A 150 -3.97 16.32 5.12
C GLU A 150 -3.62 17.74 4.66
N ILE A 151 -2.67 17.91 3.73
CA ILE A 151 -2.20 19.24 3.31
C ILE A 151 -3.26 20.04 2.56
N SER A 152 -4.12 19.35 1.81
CA SER A 152 -5.17 19.95 0.97
C SER A 152 -6.40 20.35 1.78
N SER A 153 -6.45 20.06 3.08
CA SER A 153 -7.61 20.37 3.91
C SER A 153 -7.21 20.73 5.34
N ASP A 154 -8.19 21.09 6.15
CA ASP A 154 -8.00 21.23 7.60
C ASP A 154 -8.38 19.94 8.35
N THR A 155 -8.29 18.80 7.67
CA THR A 155 -8.54 17.49 8.29
C THR A 155 -7.25 16.99 8.93
N PHE A 156 -7.32 16.72 10.22
CA PHE A 156 -6.21 16.13 10.96
C PHE A 156 -6.70 15.14 12.01
N VAL A 157 -5.77 14.34 12.49
CA VAL A 157 -5.90 13.54 13.70
C VAL A 157 -4.74 13.86 14.63
N ASP A 158 -5.06 14.22 15.87
CA ASP A 158 -4.13 14.37 16.97
C ASP A 158 -3.97 13.05 17.70
N ILE A 159 -2.75 12.77 18.14
CA ILE A 159 -2.38 11.54 18.84
C ILE A 159 -1.93 11.95 20.24
N ALA A 160 -2.68 11.52 21.26
CA ALA A 160 -2.29 11.68 22.65
C ALA A 160 -1.68 10.38 23.18
N TYR A 161 -0.78 10.52 24.15
CA TYR A 161 -0.08 9.40 24.77
C TYR A 161 -0.29 9.38 26.28
N ASP A 162 -0.44 8.19 26.84
CA ASP A 162 -0.48 7.96 28.28
C ASP A 162 0.91 8.15 28.94
N ALA A 163 0.94 8.07 30.28
CA ALA A 163 2.18 8.20 31.06
C ALA A 163 3.22 7.09 30.77
N LEU A 164 2.84 6.01 30.08
CA LEU A 164 3.72 4.94 29.64
C LEU A 164 4.13 5.08 28.17
N ALA A 165 3.85 6.24 27.56
CA ALA A 165 4.12 6.55 26.15
C ALA A 165 3.38 5.63 25.15
N ARG A 166 2.21 5.12 25.51
CA ARG A 166 1.30 4.38 24.62
C ARG A 166 0.19 5.29 24.14
N ILE A 167 -0.35 5.04 22.95
CA ILE A 167 -1.44 5.86 22.39
C ILE A 167 -2.65 5.78 23.32
N GLU A 168 -3.13 6.92 23.80
CA GLU A 168 -4.32 7.00 24.65
C GLU A 168 -5.55 7.34 23.81
N THR A 169 -5.42 8.36 22.95
CA THR A 169 -6.50 8.80 22.05
C THR A 169 -6.00 9.19 20.67
N LEU A 170 -6.90 9.06 19.70
CA LEU A 170 -6.84 9.70 18.40
C LEU A 170 -8.02 10.65 18.30
N SER A 171 -7.80 11.96 18.15
CA SER A 171 -8.87 12.95 18.13
C SER A 171 -8.86 13.82 16.89
N ASP A 172 -10.02 14.14 16.36
CA ASP A 172 -10.14 15.13 15.29
C ASP A 172 -10.32 16.56 15.83
N LYS A 173 -10.47 17.52 14.92
CA LYS A 173 -10.67 18.93 15.25
C LYS A 173 -11.95 19.26 16.03
N TYR A 174 -12.87 18.31 16.13
CA TYR A 174 -14.12 18.43 16.90
C TYR A 174 -14.02 17.70 18.24
N GLU A 175 -12.81 17.31 18.66
CA GLU A 175 -12.52 16.57 19.89
C GLU A 175 -13.21 15.19 19.96
N ARG A 176 -13.68 14.67 18.82
CA ARG A 176 -14.21 13.31 18.75
C ARG A 176 -13.03 12.36 18.84
N ALA A 177 -13.02 11.45 19.81
CA ALA A 177 -11.87 10.60 20.10
C ALA A 177 -12.13 9.09 19.88
N ILE A 178 -11.17 8.41 19.23
CA ILE A 178 -10.98 6.96 19.37
C ILE A 178 -10.08 6.76 20.59
N THR A 179 -10.59 6.06 21.60
CA THR A 179 -9.87 5.82 22.86
C THR A 179 -9.33 4.41 22.93
N PHE A 180 -8.09 4.24 23.39
CA PHE A 180 -7.38 2.97 23.46
C PHE A 180 -7.34 2.45 24.90
N PHE A 181 -7.77 1.21 25.09
CA PHE A 181 -7.76 0.54 26.38
C PHE A 181 -6.83 -0.66 26.36
N TYR A 182 -5.88 -0.70 27.29
CA TYR A 182 -4.84 -1.73 27.34
C TYR A 182 -5.16 -2.82 28.36
N ASN A 183 -4.79 -4.05 28.03
CA ASN A 183 -4.87 -5.19 28.94
C ASN A 183 -3.68 -5.23 29.92
N SER A 184 -3.65 -6.23 30.81
CA SER A 184 -2.58 -6.43 31.80
C SER A 184 -1.19 -6.69 31.18
N GLU A 185 -1.15 -7.18 29.95
CA GLU A 185 0.07 -7.40 29.17
C GLU A 185 0.52 -6.15 28.38
N ARG A 186 -0.14 -5.00 28.61
CA ARG A 186 0.10 -3.72 27.95
C ARG A 186 -0.16 -3.73 26.43
N MET A 187 -0.92 -4.70 25.94
CA MET A 187 -1.43 -4.75 24.56
C MET A 187 -2.83 -4.12 24.49
N ILE A 188 -3.25 -3.65 23.32
CA ILE A 188 -4.58 -3.03 23.14
C ILE A 188 -5.64 -4.11 23.39
N GLY A 189 -6.39 -4.03 24.48
CA GLY A 189 -7.51 -4.95 24.73
C GLY A 189 -8.73 -4.59 23.88
N HIS A 190 -9.05 -3.30 23.81
CA HIS A 190 -10.10 -2.77 22.94
C HIS A 190 -9.90 -1.29 22.65
N ILE A 191 -10.58 -0.80 21.63
CA ILE A 191 -10.76 0.63 21.37
C ILE A 191 -12.25 0.97 21.43
N CYS A 192 -12.56 2.19 21.82
CA CYS A 192 -13.89 2.77 21.72
C CYS A 192 -13.86 3.95 20.76
N ASP A 193 -14.78 3.99 19.81
CA ASP A 193 -14.94 5.14 18.93
C ASP A 193 -15.71 6.28 19.62
N PRO A 194 -15.82 7.46 18.99
CA PRO A 194 -16.51 8.62 19.58
C PRO A 194 -18.01 8.40 19.87
N TYR A 195 -18.61 7.35 19.33
CA TYR A 195 -20.03 7.03 19.49
C TYR A 195 -20.27 5.88 20.48
N GLY A 196 -19.21 5.41 21.15
CA GLY A 196 -19.27 4.34 22.15
C GLY A 196 -19.27 2.93 21.56
N ARG A 197 -19.02 2.77 20.26
CA ARG A 197 -18.84 1.44 19.64
C ARG A 197 -17.46 0.90 19.99
N THR A 198 -17.38 -0.39 20.24
CA THR A 198 -16.14 -1.05 20.68
C THR A 198 -15.62 -2.04 19.66
N VAL A 199 -14.30 -2.04 19.45
CA VAL A 199 -13.56 -3.11 18.75
C VAL A 199 -12.55 -3.70 19.72
N SER A 200 -12.66 -5.01 19.97
CA SER A 200 -11.82 -5.76 20.91
C SER A 200 -10.80 -6.62 20.18
N TYR A 201 -9.63 -6.76 20.78
CA TYR A 201 -8.47 -7.47 20.25
C TYR A 201 -7.97 -8.49 21.27
N THR A 202 -7.56 -9.66 20.78
CA THR A 202 -7.03 -10.73 21.60
C THR A 202 -5.74 -11.28 21.00
N TYR A 203 -4.84 -11.71 21.87
CA TYR A 203 -3.49 -12.11 21.51
C TYR A 203 -3.16 -13.50 22.03
N ASP A 204 -2.25 -14.20 21.33
CA ASP A 204 -1.61 -15.39 21.88
C ASP A 204 -0.47 -15.03 22.86
N LYS A 205 0.15 -16.04 23.46
CA LYS A 205 1.27 -15.87 24.41
C LYS A 205 2.53 -15.27 23.79
N ALA A 206 2.68 -15.34 22.47
CA ALA A 206 3.79 -14.71 21.75
C ALA A 206 3.49 -13.24 21.40
N GLY A 207 2.28 -12.76 21.73
CA GLY A 207 1.82 -11.40 21.46
C GLY A 207 1.35 -11.19 20.02
N ASN A 208 1.03 -12.26 19.29
CA ASN A 208 0.43 -12.16 17.96
C ASN A 208 -1.08 -11.92 18.08
N LEU A 209 -1.63 -11.03 17.26
CA LEU A 209 -3.06 -10.73 17.23
C LEU A 209 -3.82 -11.90 16.63
N VAL A 210 -4.67 -12.59 17.41
CA VAL A 210 -5.35 -13.83 16.98
C VAL A 210 -6.84 -13.65 16.70
N CYS A 211 -7.49 -12.65 17.29
CA CYS A 211 -8.92 -12.45 17.07
C CYS A 211 -9.34 -11.01 17.32
N ILE A 212 -10.21 -10.52 16.45
CA ILE A 212 -10.82 -9.19 16.50
C ILE A 212 -12.33 -9.33 16.52
N ARG A 213 -13.00 -8.54 17.36
CA ARG A 213 -14.46 -8.54 17.49
C ARG A 213 -14.97 -7.11 17.64
N GLY A 214 -15.93 -6.70 16.81
CA GLY A 214 -16.60 -5.41 16.94
C GLY A 214 -18.11 -5.59 16.88
N ALA A 215 -18.86 -4.56 17.29
CA ALA A 215 -20.32 -4.57 17.23
C ALA A 215 -20.87 -4.76 15.79
N GLU A 216 -20.12 -4.30 14.80
CA GLU A 216 -20.44 -4.35 13.37
C GLU A 216 -19.36 -5.10 12.56
N ILE A 217 -18.43 -5.79 13.24
CA ILE A 217 -17.32 -6.52 12.61
C ILE A 217 -17.57 -8.01 12.80
N ASP A 218 -17.71 -8.74 11.69
CA ASP A 218 -17.65 -10.20 11.71
C ASP A 218 -16.35 -10.64 12.35
N THR A 219 -16.43 -11.57 13.30
CA THR A 219 -15.26 -11.97 14.10
C THR A 219 -14.17 -12.53 13.19
N GLU A 220 -13.07 -11.79 13.10
CA GLU A 220 -11.92 -12.14 12.28
C GLU A 220 -10.89 -12.88 13.13
N ILE A 221 -10.35 -13.96 12.57
CA ILE A 221 -9.40 -14.85 13.21
C ILE A 221 -8.11 -14.88 12.39
N TYR A 222 -6.99 -14.83 13.09
CA TYR A 222 -5.65 -14.89 12.54
C TYR A 222 -4.90 -16.08 13.14
N VAL A 223 -4.23 -16.85 12.29
CA VAL A 223 -3.43 -18.01 12.71
C VAL A 223 -2.00 -17.85 12.24
N TYR A 224 -1.05 -18.15 13.11
CA TYR A 224 0.38 -17.97 12.86
C TYR A 224 1.13 -19.30 12.90
N ASP A 225 2.25 -19.37 12.18
CA ASP A 225 3.21 -20.46 12.32
C ASP A 225 4.18 -20.25 13.51
N ALA A 226 5.07 -21.21 13.73
CA ALA A 226 6.06 -21.18 14.81
C ALA A 226 7.11 -20.05 14.65
N GLN A 227 7.17 -19.39 13.50
CA GLN A 227 8.03 -18.22 13.23
C GLN A 227 7.25 -16.90 13.33
N ASN A 228 6.03 -16.93 13.89
CA ASN A 228 5.12 -15.79 14.02
C ASN A 228 4.72 -15.17 12.67
N ARG A 229 4.65 -15.96 11.60
CA ARG A 229 4.14 -15.52 10.29
C ARG A 229 2.69 -15.94 10.13
N LEU A 230 1.89 -15.05 9.56
CA LEU A 230 0.46 -15.25 9.34
C LEU A 230 0.22 -16.30 8.26
N ILE A 231 -0.46 -17.39 8.62
CA ILE A 231 -0.77 -18.53 7.74
C ILE A 231 -2.26 -18.72 7.46
N SER A 232 -3.14 -18.07 8.22
CA SER A 232 -4.58 -18.09 7.95
C SER A 232 -5.27 -16.82 8.44
N ILE A 233 -6.21 -16.32 7.64
CA ILE A 233 -7.07 -15.17 7.95
C ILE A 233 -8.50 -15.50 7.51
N GLY A 234 -9.50 -15.17 8.32
CA GLY A 234 -10.89 -15.13 7.86
C GLY A 234 -11.89 -14.98 8.99
N SER A 235 -13.17 -14.99 8.64
CA SER A 235 -14.26 -14.90 9.62
C SER A 235 -14.65 -16.28 10.15
N LYS A 236 -15.03 -16.36 11.43
CA LYS A 236 -15.62 -17.61 11.99
C LYS A 236 -16.93 -18.03 11.33
N TYR A 237 -17.58 -17.11 10.60
CA TYR A 237 -18.85 -17.34 9.92
C TYR A 237 -18.68 -17.67 8.44
N GLU A 238 -17.48 -17.52 7.90
CA GLU A 238 -17.17 -17.87 6.52
C GLU A 238 -16.82 -19.35 6.41
N SER A 239 -17.28 -19.97 5.32
CA SER A 239 -16.97 -21.37 5.01
C SER A 239 -15.54 -21.58 4.50
N PHE A 240 -14.83 -20.49 4.17
CA PHE A 240 -13.49 -20.54 3.61
C PHE A 240 -12.59 -19.48 4.24
N LEU A 241 -11.35 -19.87 4.55
CA LEU A 241 -10.30 -18.99 5.09
C LEU A 241 -9.24 -18.72 4.02
N THR A 242 -8.65 -17.54 4.04
CA THR A 242 -7.45 -17.24 3.25
C THR A 242 -6.25 -17.90 3.91
N ASN A 243 -5.69 -18.92 3.27
CA ASN A 243 -4.51 -19.64 3.74
C ASN A 243 -3.26 -19.13 3.02
N ILE A 244 -2.19 -18.94 3.78
CA ILE A 244 -0.92 -18.38 3.30
C ILE A 244 0.17 -19.37 3.67
N GLY A 245 1.02 -19.70 2.70
CA GLY A 245 2.17 -20.57 2.93
C GLY A 245 3.46 -19.87 2.56
N TYR A 246 4.55 -20.28 3.23
CA TYR A 246 5.88 -19.74 2.99
C TYR A 246 6.87 -20.88 2.70
N SER A 247 7.90 -20.58 1.91
CA SER A 247 9.05 -21.46 1.70
C SER A 247 9.92 -21.56 2.96
N GLU A 248 10.82 -22.55 2.99
CA GLU A 248 11.85 -22.69 4.03
C GLU A 248 12.73 -21.43 4.16
N SER A 249 12.97 -20.74 3.04
CA SER A 249 13.73 -19.49 3.00
C SER A 249 12.96 -18.26 3.49
N GLY A 250 11.70 -18.41 3.89
CA GLY A 250 10.92 -17.32 4.46
C GLY A 250 9.98 -16.62 3.49
N LYS A 251 10.02 -16.93 2.18
CA LYS A 251 9.29 -16.21 1.14
C LYS A 251 7.88 -16.75 0.95
N LEU A 252 6.91 -15.89 0.62
CA LEU A 252 5.55 -16.25 0.27
C LEU A 252 5.52 -17.33 -0.82
N ALA A 253 5.02 -18.52 -0.54
CA ALA A 253 4.98 -19.64 -1.48
C ALA A 253 3.60 -19.83 -2.12
N PHE A 254 2.52 -19.61 -1.38
CA PHE A 254 1.17 -19.69 -1.92
C PHE A 254 0.18 -18.84 -1.13
N ILE A 255 -0.91 -18.50 -1.79
CA ILE A 255 -2.13 -17.96 -1.19
C ILE A 255 -3.31 -18.76 -1.72
N LYS A 256 -4.18 -19.22 -0.83
CA LYS A 256 -5.39 -19.96 -1.20
C LYS A 256 -6.61 -19.35 -0.52
N ASN A 257 -7.53 -18.85 -1.31
CA ASN A 257 -8.81 -18.29 -0.87
C ASN A 257 -9.97 -18.95 -1.69
N ASP A 258 -11.20 -18.50 -1.48
CA ASP A 258 -12.38 -19.02 -2.21
C ASP A 258 -12.30 -18.73 -3.73
N GLY A 259 -11.56 -17.68 -4.11
CA GLY A 259 -11.27 -17.35 -5.51
C GLY A 259 -10.28 -18.30 -6.20
N GLY A 260 -9.62 -19.19 -5.43
CA GLY A 260 -8.69 -20.19 -5.94
C GLY A 260 -7.34 -20.17 -5.23
N SER A 261 -6.35 -20.80 -5.87
CA SER A 261 -4.98 -20.87 -5.35
C SER A 261 -4.03 -20.14 -6.27
N GLU A 262 -3.13 -19.38 -5.66
CA GLU A 262 -1.98 -18.76 -6.28
C GLU A 262 -0.69 -19.35 -5.69
N THR A 263 0.32 -19.60 -6.53
CA THR A 263 1.64 -20.05 -6.06
C THR A 263 2.76 -19.19 -6.64
N PHE A 264 3.87 -19.10 -5.92
CA PHE A 264 4.99 -18.21 -6.23
C PHE A 264 6.31 -18.99 -6.21
N ASP A 265 7.05 -18.92 -7.31
CA ASP A 265 8.40 -19.49 -7.42
C ASP A 265 9.44 -18.37 -7.58
N TYR A 266 10.47 -18.42 -6.74
CA TYR A 266 11.57 -17.46 -6.75
C TYR A 266 12.83 -18.11 -7.30
N ARG A 267 13.36 -17.54 -8.38
CA ARG A 267 14.60 -18.00 -9.01
C ARG A 267 15.59 -16.86 -9.14
N LYS A 268 16.68 -16.93 -8.38
CA LYS A 268 17.86 -16.10 -8.62
C LYS A 268 18.49 -16.53 -9.95
N ILE A 269 18.70 -15.59 -10.87
CA ILE A 269 19.35 -15.85 -12.16
C ILE A 269 20.85 -15.61 -12.02
N THR A 270 21.21 -14.41 -11.56
CA THR A 270 22.57 -13.97 -11.25
C THR A 270 22.58 -13.15 -9.96
N GLU A 271 23.75 -12.66 -9.54
CA GLU A 271 23.81 -11.67 -8.45
C GLU A 271 23.12 -10.38 -8.89
N GLY A 272 22.06 -9.99 -8.19
CA GLY A 272 21.25 -8.82 -8.55
C GLY A 272 20.13 -9.07 -9.58
N GLU A 273 19.96 -10.30 -10.10
CA GLU A 273 18.83 -10.64 -10.97
C GLU A 273 17.90 -11.71 -10.36
N LEU A 274 16.62 -11.38 -10.26
CA LEU A 274 15.59 -12.26 -9.70
C LEU A 274 14.46 -12.46 -10.72
N LYS A 275 14.01 -13.71 -10.84
CA LYS A 275 12.77 -14.07 -11.51
C LYS A 275 11.76 -14.57 -10.48
N VAL A 276 10.53 -14.08 -10.57
CA VAL A 276 9.37 -14.53 -9.82
C VAL A 276 8.37 -15.10 -10.80
N VAL A 277 7.91 -16.32 -10.59
CA VAL A 277 6.84 -16.93 -11.38
C VAL A 277 5.61 -17.03 -10.48
N ARG A 278 4.53 -16.35 -10.85
CA ARG A 278 3.23 -16.45 -10.21
C ARG A 278 2.33 -17.33 -11.06
N HIS A 279 1.78 -18.36 -10.45
CA HIS A 279 0.71 -19.18 -11.03
C HIS A 279 -0.61 -18.74 -10.40
N GLU A 280 -1.54 -18.29 -11.22
CA GLU A 280 -2.86 -17.82 -10.82
C GLU A 280 -3.95 -18.88 -11.10
N PRO A 281 -5.15 -18.76 -10.50
CA PRO A 281 -6.30 -19.58 -10.84
C PRO A 281 -6.58 -19.60 -12.35
N LYS A 282 -7.18 -20.69 -12.82
CA LYS A 282 -7.50 -20.91 -14.24
C LYS A 282 -6.27 -21.01 -15.16
N GLY A 283 -5.08 -21.28 -14.60
CA GLY A 283 -3.88 -21.62 -15.36
C GLY A 283 -3.13 -20.42 -15.96
N VAL A 284 -3.46 -19.21 -15.53
CA VAL A 284 -2.72 -17.99 -15.87
C VAL A 284 -1.36 -18.02 -15.20
N ARG A 285 -0.31 -17.60 -15.92
CA ARG A 285 1.06 -17.57 -15.41
C ARG A 285 1.69 -16.23 -15.71
N LYS A 286 2.25 -15.59 -14.68
CA LYS A 286 3.00 -14.34 -14.82
C LYS A 286 4.43 -14.56 -14.41
N GLU A 287 5.36 -14.11 -15.23
CA GLU A 287 6.77 -14.06 -14.91
C GLU A 287 7.18 -12.60 -14.70
N ILE A 288 7.80 -12.31 -13.57
CA ILE A 288 8.32 -10.99 -13.25
C ILE A 288 9.82 -11.14 -13.12
N PHE A 289 10.55 -10.28 -13.81
CA PHE A 289 12.00 -10.28 -13.77
C PHE A 289 12.47 -8.93 -13.28
N TYR A 290 13.51 -8.97 -12.45
CA TYR A 290 14.06 -7.80 -11.80
C TYR A 290 15.58 -7.81 -11.91
N ARG A 291 16.14 -6.65 -12.25
CA ARG A 291 17.58 -6.41 -12.26
C ARG A 291 17.90 -5.23 -11.37
N ALA A 292 18.67 -5.48 -10.32
CA ALA A 292 19.05 -4.50 -9.31
C ALA A 292 19.93 -3.38 -9.88
N ALA A 293 20.79 -3.67 -10.87
CA ALA A 293 21.74 -2.71 -11.45
C ALA A 293 21.06 -1.45 -12.02
N ASP A 294 19.86 -1.62 -12.60
CA ASP A 294 19.14 -0.54 -13.29
C ASP A 294 17.80 -0.20 -12.60
N ALA A 295 17.51 -0.82 -11.45
CA ALA A 295 16.19 -0.84 -10.81
C ALA A 295 15.03 -1.21 -11.77
N ALA A 296 15.34 -1.84 -12.91
CA ALA A 296 14.39 -2.17 -13.94
C ALA A 296 13.67 -3.48 -13.61
N PHE A 297 12.40 -3.53 -13.94
CA PHE A 297 11.61 -4.76 -13.93
C PHE A 297 10.85 -4.89 -15.24
N TYR A 298 10.65 -6.13 -15.67
CA TYR A 298 9.77 -6.45 -16.79
C TYR A 298 8.81 -7.56 -16.38
N VAL A 299 7.56 -7.45 -16.83
CA VAL A 299 6.48 -8.40 -16.52
C VAL A 299 6.04 -9.07 -17.80
N GLU A 300 6.25 -10.39 -17.88
CA GLU A 300 5.78 -11.22 -18.98
C GLU A 300 4.55 -12.01 -18.53
N VAL A 301 3.43 -11.86 -19.24
CA VAL A 301 2.19 -12.59 -18.96
C VAL A 301 2.04 -13.73 -19.95
N CYS A 302 2.23 -14.96 -19.49
CA CYS A 302 1.99 -16.16 -20.28
C CYS A 302 0.54 -16.65 -20.06
N GLY A 303 -0.27 -16.69 -21.12
CA GLY A 303 -1.63 -17.25 -21.08
C GLY A 303 -1.68 -18.76 -20.80
N GLU A 304 -2.89 -19.30 -20.65
CA GLU A 304 -3.19 -20.69 -20.22
C GLU A 304 -2.17 -21.74 -20.68
N ILE A 305 -1.52 -22.41 -19.71
CA ILE A 305 -0.81 -23.66 -19.98
C ILE A 305 -1.86 -24.75 -20.24
N ARG A 306 -2.25 -24.93 -21.50
CA ARG A 306 -2.91 -26.18 -21.90
C ARG A 306 -1.89 -27.30 -21.74
N LYS A 307 -2.13 -28.17 -20.74
CA LYS A 307 -1.37 -29.42 -20.54
C LYS A 307 -1.30 -30.18 -21.85
N ASN A 308 -0.15 -30.18 -22.51
CA ASN A 308 0.16 -31.18 -23.51
C ASN A 308 1.46 -31.88 -23.14
N THR A 309 1.28 -33.14 -22.79
CA THR A 309 2.27 -34.15 -22.46
C THR A 309 3.11 -34.46 -23.70
N ALA A 310 4.41 -34.15 -23.72
CA ALA A 310 5.43 -34.98 -24.37
C ALA A 310 6.85 -34.40 -24.24
N ARG A 311 7.77 -35.28 -23.82
CA ARG A 311 9.23 -35.16 -23.87
C ARG A 311 9.73 -34.72 -25.27
N LYS A 312 10.65 -33.76 -25.31
CA LYS A 312 12.03 -33.98 -25.82
C LYS A 312 12.91 -32.75 -25.57
N ARG A 313 14.11 -33.00 -25.04
CA ARG A 313 15.24 -32.06 -25.04
C ARG A 313 15.60 -31.74 -26.49
N GLN A 314 15.50 -30.48 -26.89
CA GLN A 314 16.37 -29.96 -27.94
C GLN A 314 16.58 -28.46 -27.75
N ARG A 315 17.85 -28.11 -27.65
CA ARG A 315 18.39 -26.76 -27.61
C ARG A 315 18.17 -26.15 -28.99
N THR A 316 17.19 -25.27 -29.12
CA THR A 316 17.04 -24.46 -30.33
C THR A 316 16.71 -23.02 -29.95
N LEU A 317 17.62 -22.17 -30.39
CA LEU A 317 17.57 -20.72 -30.44
C LEU A 317 16.30 -20.28 -31.19
N ASN A 318 15.60 -19.29 -30.64
CA ASN A 318 14.54 -18.46 -31.23
C ASN A 318 13.63 -19.09 -32.30
N SER A 319 12.40 -19.35 -31.87
CA SER A 319 11.13 -19.01 -32.56
C SER A 319 10.10 -20.12 -32.33
N SER A 320 9.00 -19.79 -31.66
CA SER A 320 7.64 -20.11 -32.11
C SER A 320 6.61 -19.73 -31.06
N THR A 321 5.73 -18.81 -31.45
CA THR A 321 4.34 -18.66 -30.96
C THR A 321 4.18 -18.56 -29.44
N SER A 322 4.60 -17.43 -28.91
CA SER A 322 3.97 -16.78 -27.76
C SER A 322 3.79 -15.32 -28.17
N ILE A 323 2.65 -14.70 -27.92
CA ILE A 323 2.55 -13.23 -28.03
C ILE A 323 3.51 -12.70 -26.97
N SER A 324 4.73 -12.38 -27.40
CA SER A 324 5.79 -11.84 -26.58
C SER A 324 5.55 -10.35 -26.43
N ALA A 325 4.69 -10.09 -25.45
CA ALA A 325 4.60 -8.94 -24.56
C ALA A 325 5.86 -8.16 -24.15
N GLN A 326 6.93 -7.99 -24.95
CA GLN A 326 8.11 -7.26 -24.48
C GLN A 326 7.79 -5.76 -24.35
N VAL A 327 7.43 -5.36 -23.13
CA VAL A 327 7.24 -3.96 -22.75
C VAL A 327 8.48 -3.48 -22.00
N ASP A 328 9.28 -2.62 -22.63
CA ASP A 328 10.41 -1.95 -21.97
C ASP A 328 9.91 -0.69 -21.25
N VAL A 329 10.28 -0.49 -19.99
CA VAL A 329 9.87 0.67 -19.19
C VAL A 329 11.07 1.39 -18.61
N GLU A 330 11.01 2.73 -18.59
CA GLU A 330 12.01 3.59 -17.95
C GLU A 330 11.33 4.44 -16.88
N TYR A 331 12.02 4.69 -15.77
CA TYR A 331 11.54 5.43 -14.61
C TYR A 331 12.43 6.63 -14.31
N ASP A 332 11.85 7.69 -13.70
CA ASP A 332 12.63 8.74 -13.06
C ASP A 332 13.17 8.32 -11.67
N ASP A 333 13.92 9.21 -11.02
CA ASP A 333 14.49 9.00 -9.69
C ASP A 333 13.42 8.86 -8.60
N CYS A 334 12.23 9.44 -8.83
CA CYS A 334 11.04 9.32 -7.98
C CYS A 334 10.22 8.04 -8.26
N LYS A 335 10.69 7.18 -9.16
CA LYS A 335 10.04 5.93 -9.60
C LYS A 335 8.71 6.12 -10.33
N ASN A 336 8.50 7.27 -10.96
CA ASN A 336 7.41 7.48 -11.90
C ASN A 336 7.79 6.93 -13.29
N LEU A 337 6.82 6.37 -14.02
CA LEU A 337 7.04 5.81 -15.36
C LEU A 337 7.23 6.93 -16.38
N ILE A 338 8.45 7.16 -16.89
CA ILE A 338 8.70 8.24 -17.87
C ILE A 338 8.64 7.77 -19.32
N LYS A 339 8.81 6.47 -19.57
CA LYS A 339 8.70 5.89 -20.91
C LYS A 339 8.27 4.43 -20.87
N GLN A 340 7.44 4.06 -21.82
CA GLN A 340 7.04 2.69 -22.08
C GLN A 340 7.17 2.40 -23.57
N THR A 341 7.88 1.34 -23.94
CA THR A 341 7.97 0.83 -25.31
C THR A 341 7.15 -0.44 -25.40
N ASP A 342 6.22 -0.53 -26.36
CA ASP A 342 5.47 -1.77 -26.61
C ASP A 342 6.24 -2.76 -27.49
N ASP A 343 5.71 -3.97 -27.66
CA ASP A 343 6.35 -5.06 -28.43
C ASP A 343 6.55 -4.72 -29.92
N LEU A 344 5.93 -3.64 -30.41
CA LEU A 344 6.08 -3.14 -31.77
C LEU A 344 7.12 -2.00 -31.84
N GLY A 345 7.84 -1.74 -30.74
CA GLY A 345 8.86 -0.69 -30.63
C GLY A 345 8.28 0.71 -30.47
N ARG A 346 6.97 0.86 -30.26
CA ARG A 346 6.30 2.16 -30.22
C ARG A 346 6.34 2.70 -28.79
N CYS A 347 6.76 3.95 -28.64
CA CYS A 347 7.01 4.56 -27.33
C CYS A 347 5.82 5.41 -26.85
N THR A 348 5.47 5.27 -25.58
CA THR A 348 4.64 6.21 -24.81
C THR A 348 5.56 6.93 -23.84
N PHE A 349 5.49 8.26 -23.78
CA PHE A 349 6.25 9.07 -22.81
C PHE A 349 5.28 9.71 -21.83
N VAL A 350 5.68 9.81 -20.57
CA VAL A 350 4.91 10.50 -19.54
C VAL A 350 5.80 11.52 -18.86
N LYS A 351 5.29 12.74 -18.69
CA LYS A 351 5.90 13.77 -17.85
C LYS A 351 5.04 14.02 -16.64
N TYR A 352 5.71 14.40 -15.56
CA TYR A 352 5.08 14.66 -14.27
C TYR A 352 5.34 16.09 -13.83
N ASP A 353 4.43 16.66 -13.05
CA ASP A 353 4.71 17.87 -12.29
C ASP A 353 5.59 17.56 -11.07
N PHE A 354 5.94 18.61 -10.32
CA PHE A 354 6.71 18.52 -9.08
C PHE A 354 6.05 17.64 -7.99
N TRP A 355 4.75 17.33 -8.12
CA TRP A 355 3.97 16.55 -7.16
C TRP A 355 3.72 15.09 -7.62
N ASN A 356 4.42 14.62 -8.65
CA ASN A 356 4.26 13.31 -9.28
C ASN A 356 2.87 13.10 -9.93
N ASN A 357 2.15 14.17 -10.27
CA ASN A 357 0.96 14.04 -11.11
C ASN A 357 1.37 14.03 -12.58
N PRO A 358 0.85 13.11 -13.42
CA PRO A 358 1.16 13.09 -14.84
C PRO A 358 0.57 14.34 -15.49
N ILE A 359 1.39 15.20 -16.08
CA ILE A 359 0.95 16.43 -16.77
C ILE A 359 0.91 16.29 -18.28
N GLU A 360 1.65 15.31 -18.83
CA GLU A 360 1.73 15.07 -20.26
C GLU A 360 1.89 13.57 -20.52
N ILE A 361 1.08 13.00 -21.40
CA ILE A 361 1.27 11.65 -21.94
C ILE A 361 1.31 11.75 -23.45
N GLN A 362 2.47 11.46 -24.03
CA GLN A 362 2.62 11.31 -25.47
C GLN A 362 2.46 9.85 -25.85
N LYS A 363 1.39 9.52 -26.57
CA LYS A 363 1.07 8.18 -27.07
C LYS A 363 1.97 7.83 -28.27
N PRO A 364 2.06 6.54 -28.65
CA PRO A 364 2.95 6.12 -29.72
C PRO A 364 2.54 6.57 -31.13
N ASN A 365 1.30 7.02 -31.30
CA ASN A 365 0.81 7.63 -32.53
C ASN A 365 1.14 9.14 -32.63
N GLY A 366 1.87 9.69 -31.65
CA GLY A 366 2.22 11.11 -31.58
C GLY A 366 1.15 11.99 -30.92
N ASN A 367 -0.01 11.44 -30.53
CA ASN A 367 -1.04 12.19 -29.82
C ASN A 367 -0.60 12.47 -28.39
N THR A 368 -0.77 13.70 -27.95
CA THR A 368 -0.42 14.13 -26.59
C THR A 368 -1.67 14.46 -25.80
N ILE A 369 -1.78 13.84 -24.62
CA ILE A 369 -2.76 14.21 -23.60
C ILE A 369 -2.08 15.10 -22.57
N TYR A 370 -2.67 16.25 -22.28
CA TYR A 370 -2.28 17.11 -21.16
C TYR A 370 -3.29 16.98 -20.02
N PHE A 371 -2.77 17.03 -18.79
CA PHE A 371 -3.57 17.02 -17.58
C PHE A 371 -3.30 18.30 -16.80
N PHE A 372 -4.36 18.97 -16.37
CA PHE A 372 -4.27 20.19 -15.58
C PHE A 372 -4.89 19.96 -14.24
N TYR A 373 -4.17 20.38 -13.20
CA TYR A 373 -4.55 20.24 -11.82
C TYR A 373 -4.79 21.62 -11.21
N ASP A 374 -5.75 21.73 -10.30
CA ASP A 374 -5.88 22.93 -9.47
C ASP A 374 -4.84 22.95 -8.34
N ALA A 375 -4.83 24.03 -7.55
CA ALA A 375 -3.91 24.19 -6.42
C ALA A 375 -4.07 23.08 -5.36
N ASP A 376 -5.23 22.40 -5.31
CA ASP A 376 -5.53 21.28 -4.42
C ASP A 376 -5.18 19.92 -5.03
N LYS A 377 -4.48 19.90 -6.19
CA LYS A 377 -4.03 18.71 -6.93
C LYS A 377 -5.18 17.86 -7.47
N ARG A 378 -6.38 18.43 -7.61
CA ARG A 378 -7.49 17.75 -8.28
C ARG A 378 -7.35 17.93 -9.77
N LEU A 379 -7.54 16.85 -10.51
CA LEU A 379 -7.59 16.91 -11.97
C LEU A 379 -8.80 17.74 -12.38
N VAL A 380 -8.57 18.94 -12.92
CA VAL A 380 -9.62 19.86 -13.34
C VAL A 380 -9.86 19.82 -14.84
N ARG A 381 -8.89 19.36 -15.63
CA ARG A 381 -9.00 19.37 -17.09
C ARG A 381 -8.08 18.36 -17.73
N ILE A 382 -8.55 17.73 -18.80
CA ILE A 382 -7.77 16.88 -19.69
C ILE A 382 -7.91 17.44 -21.10
N GLU A 383 -6.80 17.65 -21.80
CA GLU A 383 -6.80 18.01 -23.23
C GLU A 383 -6.12 16.90 -24.03
N ASP A 384 -6.81 16.26 -24.96
CA ASP A 384 -6.18 15.42 -25.99
C ASP A 384 -6.01 16.28 -27.25
N VAL A 385 -4.78 16.71 -27.54
CA VAL A 385 -4.53 17.76 -28.55
C VAL A 385 -4.77 17.28 -29.98
N ASN A 386 -4.99 15.98 -30.19
CA ASN A 386 -5.20 15.40 -31.52
C ASN A 386 -6.49 14.59 -31.68
N ASP A 387 -7.37 14.55 -30.68
CA ASP A 387 -8.77 14.15 -30.86
C ASP A 387 -9.64 15.39 -30.57
N HIS A 388 -10.34 15.89 -31.59
CA HIS A 388 -11.16 17.10 -31.54
C HIS A 388 -12.38 16.98 -30.60
N THR A 389 -12.17 16.77 -29.30
CA THR A 389 -13.20 16.80 -28.28
C THR A 389 -12.62 17.32 -26.98
N ALA A 390 -12.63 18.66 -26.81
CA ALA A 390 -12.64 19.24 -25.49
C ALA A 390 -14.01 18.93 -24.86
N VAL A 391 -14.05 18.10 -23.83
CA VAL A 391 -15.23 17.97 -22.97
C VAL A 391 -15.02 18.93 -21.81
N GLN A 392 -15.91 19.92 -21.74
CA GLN A 392 -15.91 21.00 -20.75
C GLN A 392 -16.41 20.52 -19.40
#